data_AF-W2SFC6-F1
#
_entry.id   AF-W2SFC6-F1
#
_cell.length_a   1.000
_cell.length_b   1.000
_cell.length_c   1.000
_cell.angle_alpha   90.00
_cell.angle_beta   90.00
_cell.angle_gamma   90.00
#
_symmetry.space_group_name_H-M   'P 1'
#
loop_
_entity.id
_entity.type
_entity.pdbx_description
1 polymer ?
#
loop_
_entity_poly.entity_id
_entity_poly.type
_entity_poly.pdbx_seq_one_letter_code
_entity_poly.pdbx_strand_id
1 'polypeptide(L)'
;MVPRAEVVNLMESAGFSRSNPYYIVKQGKINELATAPDSHRLKLLREVAGTRVYDERKEESLKILKETHNKTKKIETLLSYIDERLKTLEEEKEDLKEYQKWDKMKRSIEYTIYDTEANETRKKLERLLDQREELSSRQTKVSSELVEVQARGVRASAEQRKLEARFKGMKEEKAALVAEQAERFEKKAELALLINDLKEDVEKEKSGRNRAEDVLNQVKAEIREKEEELERICPKYQKLVEEESALSSDIRIAETRSKELFAKQGHKDQFKTAEERDAFLRREVRHISRQIADTEEQITDIEKSLEDETREEEQLTVHVQELGVELQENHIRMDKASSEHGRLKQEFDRAMVAQLDATREEKSVREQLATMNAELSQMEQQMRYLAPRSITNGVEGVRRIIQWFRDNNDDGRHDDVINGYHGLLLDLIDCEPIYFQAVEITAGSRLLFHVVSDDRVALKIMKQFNQQNLPGECNFFPVNRIVAPPRKEYQDADGRAILDVFDYDEYYDAVFRNVFACTAIVRDLHLGARFARSEGFDCVTLDGDQISRRGALTGGYIDTKRSKLELHKSIRAQQMNRDQLQATLVEIQRKVNEKMSAVEKIQMEIDK
;
A
#
# COMPACT_ATOMS: atom_id res chain seq x y z
N MET A 1 -44.72 99.44 41.83
CA MET A 1 -46.06 99.49 41.20
C MET A 1 -47.01 98.79 42.13
N VAL A 2 -48.00 99.48 42.69
CA VAL A 2 -48.98 98.86 43.58
C VAL A 2 -50.04 98.14 42.73
N PRO A 3 -50.37 96.88 43.00
CA PRO A 3 -51.43 96.16 42.29
C PRO A 3 -52.76 96.89 42.41
N ARG A 4 -53.54 96.93 41.33
CA ARG A 4 -54.84 97.60 41.28
C ARG A 4 -55.78 97.15 42.40
N ALA A 5 -55.73 95.86 42.79
CA ALA A 5 -56.56 95.31 43.86
C ALA A 5 -56.22 95.90 45.24
N GLU A 6 -54.95 96.13 45.55
CA GLU A 6 -54.52 96.71 46.83
C GLU A 6 -54.93 98.17 46.94
N VAL A 7 -54.80 98.95 45.86
CA VAL A 7 -55.27 100.34 45.82
C VAL A 7 -56.78 100.41 46.00
N VAL A 8 -57.53 99.52 45.35
CA VAL A 8 -58.99 99.46 45.48
C VAL A 8 -59.41 99.07 46.90
N ASN A 9 -58.79 98.04 47.49
CA ASN A 9 -59.08 97.61 48.85
C ASN A 9 -58.75 98.70 49.87
N LEU A 10 -57.65 99.45 49.66
CA LEU A 10 -57.28 100.59 50.51
C LEU A 10 -58.35 101.70 50.44
N MET A 11 -58.81 102.05 49.23
CA MET A 11 -59.85 103.05 49.04
C MET A 11 -61.19 102.62 49.66
N GLU A 12 -61.59 101.35 49.49
CA GLU A 12 -62.78 100.80 50.13
C GLU A 12 -62.66 100.77 51.67
N SER A 13 -61.49 100.42 52.20
CA SER A 13 -61.23 100.46 53.66
C SER A 13 -61.24 101.87 54.25
N ALA A 14 -60.92 102.89 53.43
CA ALA A 14 -60.98 104.30 53.79
C ALA A 14 -62.40 104.90 53.68
N GLY A 15 -63.41 104.10 53.33
CA GLY A 15 -64.81 104.53 53.22
C GLY A 15 -65.20 105.09 51.84
N PHE A 16 -64.32 105.01 50.84
CA PHE A 16 -64.66 105.40 49.47
C PHE A 16 -65.25 104.22 48.71
N SER A 17 -66.52 104.32 48.32
CA SER A 17 -67.11 103.30 47.44
C SER A 17 -66.56 103.39 46.01
N ARG A 18 -66.15 102.24 45.46
CA ARG A 18 -65.67 102.08 44.08
C ARG A 18 -66.75 102.38 43.03
N SER A 19 -68.02 102.11 43.32
CA SER A 19 -69.06 102.00 42.29
C SER A 19 -70.01 103.20 42.26
N ASN A 20 -70.27 103.84 43.40
CA ASN A 20 -71.10 105.04 43.44
C ASN A 20 -70.62 106.04 44.50
N PRO A 21 -69.91 107.12 44.08
CA PRO A 21 -69.58 108.21 44.99
C PRO A 21 -70.85 109.01 45.25
N TYR A 22 -71.61 108.66 46.30
CA TYR A 22 -72.75 109.46 46.74
C TYR A 22 -72.35 110.91 47.03
N TYR A 23 -71.05 111.12 47.33
CA TYR A 23 -70.41 112.40 47.60
C TYR A 23 -69.94 113.15 46.33
N ILE A 24 -70.10 112.59 45.11
CA ILE A 24 -69.80 113.28 43.83
C ILE A 24 -71.09 113.39 43.00
N VAL A 25 -71.67 114.58 42.97
CA VAL A 25 -72.89 114.88 42.20
C VAL A 25 -72.50 115.43 40.83
N LYS A 26 -72.77 114.66 39.76
CA LYS A 26 -72.66 115.13 38.37
C LYS A 26 -73.94 115.87 37.96
N GLN A 27 -73.85 116.78 37.00
CA GLN A 27 -75.01 117.52 36.49
C GLN A 27 -76.11 116.56 36.01
N GLY A 28 -77.37 116.76 36.45
CA GLY A 28 -78.52 115.91 36.11
C GLY A 28 -78.78 114.71 37.03
N LYS A 29 -77.82 114.33 37.90
CA LYS A 29 -77.91 113.10 38.72
C LYS A 29 -78.88 113.20 39.92
N ILE A 30 -79.24 114.41 40.33
CA ILE A 30 -80.20 114.65 41.42
C ILE A 30 -81.61 114.18 41.02
N ASN A 31 -82.02 114.45 39.78
CA ASN A 31 -83.33 113.98 39.28
C ASN A 31 -83.37 112.45 39.18
N GLU A 32 -82.28 111.83 38.73
CA GLU A 32 -82.17 110.37 38.64
C GLU A 32 -82.36 109.71 40.01
N LEU A 33 -81.70 110.23 41.06
CA LEU A 33 -81.85 109.72 42.42
C LEU A 33 -83.28 109.90 42.97
N ALA A 34 -83.95 111.02 42.63
CA ALA A 34 -85.32 111.30 43.05
C ALA A 34 -86.35 110.39 42.37
N THR A 35 -86.12 110.01 41.10
CA THR A 35 -86.98 109.10 40.33
C THR A 35 -86.61 107.61 40.43
N ALA A 36 -85.52 107.27 41.12
CA ALA A 36 -85.04 105.89 41.20
C ALA A 36 -85.96 104.98 42.04
N PRO A 37 -86.14 103.69 41.64
CA PRO A 37 -86.92 102.72 42.39
C PRO A 37 -86.30 102.42 43.76
N ASP A 38 -87.14 102.06 44.73
CA ASP A 38 -86.74 101.83 46.13
C ASP A 38 -85.65 100.75 46.29
N SER A 39 -85.62 99.74 45.42
CA SER A 39 -84.57 98.71 45.39
C SER A 39 -83.19 99.28 45.08
N HIS A 40 -83.12 100.29 44.20
CA HIS A 40 -81.87 100.97 43.86
C HIS A 40 -81.43 101.90 44.99
N ARG A 41 -82.39 102.61 45.63
CA ARG A 41 -82.11 103.40 46.84
C ARG A 41 -81.64 102.54 48.01
N LEU A 42 -82.23 101.36 48.22
CA LEU A 42 -81.79 100.40 49.23
C LEU A 42 -80.40 99.84 48.94
N LYS A 43 -80.10 99.53 47.67
CA LYS A 43 -78.76 99.08 47.27
C LYS A 43 -77.72 100.17 47.53
N LEU A 44 -78.03 101.42 47.23
CA LEU A 44 -77.17 102.56 47.55
C LEU A 44 -77.00 102.73 49.07
N LEU A 45 -78.07 102.64 49.86
CA LEU A 45 -78.01 102.67 51.32
C LEU A 45 -77.12 101.55 51.90
N ARG A 46 -77.22 100.33 51.37
CA ARG A 46 -76.36 99.20 51.77
C ARG A 46 -74.90 99.42 51.36
N GLU A 47 -74.67 100.05 50.20
CA GLU A 47 -73.33 100.41 49.74
C GLU A 47 -72.72 101.49 50.63
N VAL A 48 -73.49 102.50 51.03
CA VAL A 48 -73.08 103.55 51.99
C VAL A 48 -72.84 102.98 53.38
N ALA A 49 -73.66 102.02 53.82
CA ALA A 49 -73.46 101.31 55.09
C ALA A 49 -72.26 100.34 55.07
N GLY A 50 -71.59 100.16 53.93
CA GLY A 50 -70.41 99.30 53.79
C GLY A 50 -70.67 97.79 53.92
N THR A 51 -71.94 97.35 53.96
CA THR A 51 -72.28 95.93 54.22
C THR A 51 -72.03 95.00 53.02
N ARG A 52 -71.81 95.55 51.82
CA ARG A 52 -71.62 94.79 50.58
C ARG A 52 -70.36 93.91 50.58
N VAL A 53 -69.23 94.45 51.06
CA VAL A 53 -67.94 93.71 51.08
C VAL A 53 -68.03 92.50 52.03
N TYR A 54 -68.75 92.65 53.14
CA TYR A 54 -68.99 91.56 54.08
C TYR A 54 -69.84 90.45 53.45
N ASP A 55 -70.94 90.80 52.76
CA ASP A 55 -71.82 89.84 52.12
C ASP A 55 -71.10 89.07 50.99
N GLU A 56 -70.32 89.75 50.15
CA GLU A 56 -69.50 89.12 49.10
C GLU A 56 -68.47 88.14 49.68
N ARG A 57 -67.70 88.56 50.70
CA ARG A 57 -66.71 87.69 51.37
C ARG A 57 -67.35 86.51 52.10
N LYS A 58 -68.53 86.71 52.67
CA LYS A 58 -69.30 85.64 53.33
C LYS A 58 -69.73 84.59 52.31
N GLU A 59 -70.22 85.00 51.13
CA GLU A 59 -70.61 84.07 50.08
C GLU A 59 -69.42 83.28 49.53
N GLU A 60 -68.27 83.94 49.30
CA GLU A 60 -67.02 83.27 48.90
C GLU A 60 -66.53 82.28 49.95
N SER A 61 -66.52 82.67 51.23
CA SER A 61 -66.11 81.79 52.34
C SER A 61 -67.02 80.57 52.47
N LEU A 62 -68.33 80.74 52.24
CA LEU A 62 -69.28 79.62 52.23
C LEU A 62 -69.05 78.66 51.05
N LYS A 63 -68.61 79.16 49.89
CA LYS A 63 -68.20 78.29 48.76
C LYS A 63 -66.96 77.48 49.12
N ILE A 64 -65.92 78.13 49.66
CA ILE A 64 -64.69 77.46 50.11
C ILE A 64 -65.00 76.40 51.19
N LEU A 65 -65.88 76.72 52.15
CA LEU A 65 -66.28 75.79 53.21
C LEU A 65 -67.00 74.55 52.65
N LYS A 66 -67.84 74.71 51.63
CA LYS A 66 -68.47 73.57 50.94
C LYS A 66 -67.44 72.70 50.23
N GLU A 67 -66.46 73.31 49.57
CA GLU A 67 -65.40 72.57 48.89
C GLU A 67 -64.49 71.83 49.88
N THR A 68 -64.10 72.45 50.98
CA THR A 68 -63.29 71.79 52.02
C THR A 68 -64.06 70.65 52.65
N HIS A 69 -65.35 70.82 52.94
CA HIS A 69 -66.19 69.73 53.46
C HIS A 69 -66.25 68.53 52.50
N ASN A 70 -66.37 68.78 51.18
CA ASN A 70 -66.32 67.71 50.19
C ASN A 70 -64.94 67.03 50.11
N LYS A 71 -63.85 67.78 50.28
CA LYS A 71 -62.49 67.21 50.37
C LYS A 71 -62.32 66.35 51.62
N THR A 72 -62.84 66.79 52.78
CA THR A 72 -62.82 66.01 54.02
C THR A 72 -63.54 64.68 53.85
N LYS A 73 -64.74 64.66 53.26
CA LYS A 73 -65.46 63.41 52.97
C LYS A 73 -64.69 62.45 52.09
N LYS A 74 -63.98 62.97 51.06
CA LYS A 74 -63.12 62.13 50.21
C LYS A 74 -61.95 61.55 51.00
N ILE A 75 -61.34 62.33 51.89
CA ILE A 75 -60.24 61.88 52.75
C ILE A 75 -60.73 60.78 53.69
N GLU A 76 -61.90 60.94 54.32
CA GLU A 76 -62.50 59.92 55.19
C GLU A 76 -62.76 58.60 54.44
N THR A 77 -63.23 58.68 53.20
CA THR A 77 -63.45 57.50 52.37
C THR A 77 -62.12 56.79 52.02
N LEU A 78 -61.09 57.56 51.70
CA LEU A 78 -59.74 57.01 51.42
C LEU A 78 -59.12 56.39 52.67
N LEU A 79 -59.31 57.00 53.84
CA LEU A 79 -58.84 56.44 55.12
C LEU A 79 -59.51 55.09 55.40
N SER A 80 -60.82 54.99 55.20
CA SER A 80 -61.54 53.71 55.35
C SER A 80 -60.99 52.62 54.43
N TYR A 81 -60.65 52.96 53.18
CA TYR A 81 -60.06 52.02 52.24
C TYR A 81 -58.64 51.59 52.66
N ILE A 82 -57.83 52.53 53.16
CA ILE A 82 -56.49 52.23 53.68
C ILE A 82 -56.58 51.30 54.89
N ASP A 83 -57.53 51.53 55.80
CA ASP A 83 -57.74 50.66 56.97
C ASP A 83 -58.15 49.23 56.57
N GLU A 84 -59.00 49.08 55.56
CA GLU A 84 -59.36 47.76 55.01
C GLU A 84 -58.14 47.09 54.38
N ARG A 85 -57.33 47.83 53.61
CA ARG A 85 -56.10 47.31 53.00
C ARG A 85 -55.07 46.89 54.06
N LEU A 86 -54.94 47.65 55.15
CA LEU A 86 -54.06 47.31 56.26
C LEU A 86 -54.48 46.00 56.95
N LYS A 87 -55.78 45.74 57.10
CA LYS A 87 -56.27 44.46 57.63
C LYS A 87 -55.90 43.28 56.72
N THR A 88 -56.13 43.41 55.41
CA THR A 88 -55.73 42.37 54.45
C THR A 88 -54.23 42.11 54.47
N LEU A 89 -53.42 43.16 54.64
CA LEU A 89 -51.96 43.03 54.69
C LEU A 89 -51.49 42.33 55.98
N GLU A 90 -52.19 42.52 57.10
CA GLU A 90 -51.88 41.81 58.34
C GLU A 90 -52.23 40.32 58.24
N GLU A 91 -53.33 39.96 57.57
CA GLU A 91 -53.66 38.56 57.25
C GLU A 91 -52.59 37.92 56.34
N GLU A 92 -52.22 38.59 55.23
CA GLU A 92 -51.16 38.13 54.32
C GLU A 92 -49.81 37.94 55.04
N LYS A 93 -49.51 38.78 56.03
CA LYS A 93 -48.30 38.67 56.85
C LYS A 93 -48.31 37.45 57.76
N GLU A 94 -49.45 37.11 58.35
CA GLU A 94 -49.56 35.89 59.17
C GLU A 94 -49.45 34.63 58.29
N ASP A 95 -50.10 34.61 57.12
CA ASP A 95 -49.95 33.53 56.14
C ASP A 95 -48.48 33.35 55.70
N LEU A 96 -47.78 34.45 55.46
CA LEU A 96 -46.36 34.42 55.09
C LEU A 96 -45.48 33.87 56.23
N LYS A 97 -45.80 34.17 57.49
CA LYS A 97 -45.07 33.60 58.64
C LYS A 97 -45.28 32.09 58.74
N GLU A 98 -46.51 31.61 58.55
CA GLU A 98 -46.78 30.17 58.53
C GLU A 98 -46.06 29.48 57.38
N TYR A 99 -46.11 30.07 56.18
CA TYR A 99 -45.36 29.58 55.02
C TYR A 99 -43.86 29.49 55.32
N GLN A 100 -43.25 30.54 55.86
CA GLN A 100 -41.82 30.55 56.19
C GLN A 100 -41.45 29.49 57.23
N LYS A 101 -42.33 29.22 58.21
CA LYS A 101 -42.12 28.15 59.19
C LYS A 101 -42.09 26.78 58.49
N TRP A 102 -43.06 26.52 57.61
CA TRP A 102 -43.13 25.25 56.87
C TRP A 102 -42.03 25.10 55.83
N ASP A 103 -41.63 26.18 55.16
CA ASP A 103 -40.51 26.18 54.22
C ASP A 103 -39.18 25.84 54.91
N LYS A 104 -38.91 26.42 56.09
CA LYS A 104 -37.74 26.06 56.90
C LYS A 104 -37.74 24.58 57.27
N MET A 105 -38.89 24.03 57.64
CA MET A 105 -39.02 22.60 57.96
C MET A 105 -38.79 21.74 56.72
N LYS A 106 -39.40 22.09 55.59
CA LYS A 106 -39.20 21.41 54.30
C LYS A 106 -37.72 21.37 53.93
N ARG A 107 -37.02 22.52 53.96
CA ARG A 107 -35.59 22.63 53.64
C ARG A 107 -34.71 21.80 54.58
N SER A 108 -35.09 21.72 55.85
CA SER A 108 -34.39 20.88 56.82
C SER A 108 -34.53 19.39 56.51
N ILE A 109 -35.73 18.96 56.10
CA ILE A 109 -36.01 17.58 55.67
C ILE A 109 -35.32 17.26 54.34
N GLU A 110 -35.36 18.18 53.36
CA GLU A 110 -34.64 18.03 52.09
C GLU A 110 -33.15 17.85 52.33
N TYR A 111 -32.56 18.67 53.20
CA TYR A 111 -31.14 18.53 53.55
C TYR A 111 -30.84 17.18 54.19
N THR A 112 -31.67 16.70 55.13
CA THR A 112 -31.43 15.38 55.74
C THR A 112 -31.59 14.24 54.75
N ILE A 113 -32.54 14.31 53.82
CA ILE A 113 -32.66 13.32 52.73
C ILE A 113 -31.39 13.32 51.89
N TYR A 114 -30.95 14.49 51.40
CA TYR A 114 -29.75 14.58 50.59
C TYR A 114 -28.49 14.14 51.32
N ASP A 115 -28.36 14.43 52.61
CA ASP A 115 -27.23 13.95 53.41
C ASP A 115 -27.25 12.41 53.55
N THR A 116 -28.43 11.82 53.77
CA THR A 116 -28.56 10.35 53.81
C THR A 116 -28.22 9.70 52.46
N GLU A 117 -28.71 10.24 51.35
CA GLU A 117 -28.41 9.74 50.00
C GLU A 117 -26.92 9.90 49.65
N ALA A 118 -26.31 11.03 50.03
CA ALA A 118 -24.88 11.26 49.85
C ALA A 118 -24.06 10.24 50.65
N ASN A 119 -24.45 9.96 51.90
CA ASN A 119 -23.77 8.99 52.75
C ASN A 119 -23.97 7.55 52.24
N GLU A 120 -25.13 7.18 51.72
CA GLU A 120 -25.33 5.89 51.05
C GLU A 120 -24.47 5.75 49.79
N THR A 121 -24.39 6.81 48.99
CA THR A 121 -23.58 6.84 47.77
C THR A 121 -22.10 6.71 48.10
N ARG A 122 -21.62 7.39 49.15
CA ARG A 122 -20.25 7.22 49.67
C ARG A 122 -19.97 5.77 50.10
N LYS A 123 -20.87 5.15 50.85
CA LYS A 123 -20.73 3.73 51.24
C LYS A 123 -20.71 2.79 50.03
N LYS A 124 -21.53 3.06 49.01
CA LYS A 124 -21.51 2.28 47.75
C LYS A 124 -20.18 2.48 47.02
N LEU A 125 -19.65 3.70 46.99
CA LEU A 125 -18.35 4.01 46.39
C LEU A 125 -17.21 3.29 47.10
N GLU A 126 -17.17 3.31 48.43
CA GLU A 126 -16.17 2.59 49.23
C GLU A 126 -16.18 1.09 48.91
N ARG A 127 -17.36 0.46 48.89
CA ARG A 127 -17.47 -0.97 48.50
C ARG A 127 -16.96 -1.24 47.08
N LEU A 128 -17.22 -0.33 46.13
CA LEU A 128 -16.73 -0.48 44.76
C LEU A 128 -15.21 -0.30 44.68
N LEU A 129 -14.63 0.58 45.50
CA LEU A 129 -13.18 0.75 45.61
C LEU A 129 -12.52 -0.50 46.18
N ASP A 130 -13.09 -1.08 47.24
CA ASP A 130 -12.60 -2.35 47.83
C ASP A 130 -12.67 -3.49 46.80
N GLN A 131 -13.79 -3.63 46.09
CA GLN A 131 -13.94 -4.63 45.02
C GLN A 131 -12.93 -4.41 43.90
N ARG A 132 -12.65 -3.15 43.52
CA ARG A 132 -11.65 -2.82 42.51
C ARG A 132 -10.25 -3.23 42.97
N GLU A 133 -9.91 -2.98 44.23
CA GLU A 133 -8.61 -3.36 44.79
C GLU A 133 -8.46 -4.88 44.86
N GLU A 134 -9.50 -5.60 45.27
CA GLU A 134 -9.52 -7.06 45.26
C GLU A 134 -9.33 -7.61 43.83
N LEU A 135 -10.09 -7.08 42.86
CA LEU A 135 -9.95 -7.46 41.45
C LEU A 135 -8.55 -7.15 40.89
N SER A 136 -7.99 -5.98 41.23
CA SER A 136 -6.63 -5.59 40.83
C SER A 136 -5.58 -6.55 41.41
N SER A 137 -5.73 -6.94 42.68
CA SER A 137 -4.85 -7.92 43.31
C SER A 137 -4.95 -9.29 42.63
N ARG A 138 -6.17 -9.73 42.27
CA ARG A 138 -6.41 -10.98 41.56
C ARG A 138 -5.84 -10.94 40.15
N GLN A 139 -6.01 -9.83 39.44
CA GLN A 139 -5.44 -9.60 38.11
C GLN A 139 -3.91 -9.67 38.17
N THR A 140 -3.28 -9.06 39.18
CA THR A 140 -1.84 -9.10 39.36
C THR A 140 -1.35 -10.52 39.59
N LYS A 141 -2.04 -11.31 40.43
CA LYS A 141 -1.75 -12.74 40.64
C LYS A 141 -1.85 -13.54 39.34
N VAL A 142 -2.97 -13.45 38.63
CA VAL A 142 -3.17 -14.16 37.35
C VAL A 142 -2.14 -13.74 36.31
N SER A 143 -1.79 -12.45 36.26
CA SER A 143 -0.75 -11.97 35.33
C SER A 143 0.62 -12.54 35.69
N SER A 144 0.97 -12.66 36.97
CA SER A 144 2.22 -13.29 37.39
C SER A 144 2.25 -14.78 37.05
N GLU A 145 1.15 -15.50 37.28
CA GLU A 145 1.00 -16.92 36.92
C GLU A 145 1.12 -17.13 35.40
N LEU A 146 0.54 -16.23 34.60
CA LEU A 146 0.63 -16.28 33.14
C LEU A 146 2.08 -16.13 32.66
N VAL A 147 2.85 -15.20 33.25
CA VAL A 147 4.27 -15.01 32.94
C VAL A 147 5.08 -16.26 33.29
N GLU A 148 4.81 -16.89 34.45
CA GLU A 148 5.47 -18.14 34.83
C GLU A 148 5.12 -19.31 33.89
N VAL A 149 3.86 -19.43 33.48
CA VAL A 149 3.42 -20.44 32.51
C VAL A 149 4.07 -20.22 31.15
N GLN A 150 4.13 -18.98 30.66
CA GLN A 150 4.82 -18.65 29.41
C GLN A 150 6.32 -18.98 29.48
N ALA A 151 6.99 -18.63 30.58
CA ALA A 151 8.39 -18.98 30.79
C ALA A 151 8.62 -20.50 30.79
N ARG A 152 7.71 -21.28 31.41
CA ARG A 152 7.73 -22.75 31.35
C ARG A 152 7.51 -23.27 29.93
N GLY A 153 6.57 -22.68 29.18
CA GLY A 153 6.30 -23.03 27.78
C GLY A 153 7.52 -22.82 26.88
N VAL A 154 8.22 -21.70 27.03
CA VAL A 154 9.46 -21.42 26.27
C VAL A 154 10.53 -22.44 26.60
N ARG A 155 10.76 -22.77 27.88
CA ARG A 155 11.74 -23.79 28.29
C ARG A 155 11.39 -25.17 27.71
N ALA A 156 10.12 -25.57 27.78
CA ALA A 156 9.65 -26.83 27.22
C ALA A 156 9.87 -26.90 25.70
N SER A 157 9.58 -25.80 24.96
CA SER A 157 9.83 -25.74 23.51
C SER A 157 11.31 -25.84 23.16
N ALA A 158 12.20 -25.25 23.98
CA ALA A 158 13.63 -25.31 23.78
C ALA A 158 14.15 -26.73 24.00
N GLU A 159 13.67 -27.42 25.04
CA GLU A 159 14.00 -28.83 25.29
C GLU A 159 13.46 -29.75 24.18
N GLN A 160 12.25 -29.49 23.67
CA GLN A 160 11.70 -30.21 22.52
C GLN A 160 12.59 -30.07 21.29
N ARG A 161 13.02 -28.85 20.94
CA ARG A 161 13.93 -28.61 19.80
C ARG A 161 15.27 -29.33 19.97
N LYS A 162 15.83 -29.36 21.18
CA LYS A 162 17.06 -30.13 21.46
C LYS A 162 16.83 -31.63 21.26
N LEU A 163 15.71 -32.16 21.73
CA LEU A 163 15.37 -33.57 21.54
C LEU A 163 15.15 -33.91 20.06
N GLU A 164 14.45 -33.06 19.30
CA GLU A 164 14.23 -33.25 17.87
C GLU A 164 15.55 -33.23 17.08
N ALA A 165 16.46 -32.30 17.40
CA ALA A 165 17.79 -32.27 16.80
C ALA A 165 18.60 -33.54 17.11
N ARG A 166 18.58 -34.01 18.36
CA ARG A 166 19.21 -35.30 18.76
C ARG A 166 18.57 -36.48 18.02
N PHE A 167 17.25 -36.51 17.91
CA PHE A 167 16.54 -37.57 17.22
C PHE A 167 16.86 -37.60 15.72
N LYS A 168 16.95 -36.43 15.08
CA LYS A 168 17.37 -36.31 13.67
C LYS A 168 18.80 -36.82 13.48
N GLY A 169 19.73 -36.41 14.36
CA GLY A 169 21.12 -36.91 14.34
C GLY A 169 21.19 -38.43 14.48
N MET A 170 20.47 -39.01 15.45
CA MET A 170 20.40 -40.48 15.60
C MET A 170 19.76 -41.18 14.39
N LYS A 171 18.81 -40.55 13.70
CA LYS A 171 18.18 -41.12 12.49
C LYS A 171 19.15 -41.12 11.31
N GLU A 172 19.94 -40.07 11.13
CA GLU A 172 21.00 -39.97 10.12
C GLU A 172 22.10 -41.00 10.40
N GLU A 173 22.53 -41.13 11.66
CA GLU A 173 23.53 -42.13 12.07
C GLU A 173 23.03 -43.56 11.84
N LYS A 174 21.76 -43.86 12.17
CA LYS A 174 21.14 -45.14 11.85
C LYS A 174 21.12 -45.40 10.34
N ALA A 175 20.79 -44.41 9.51
CA ALA A 175 20.76 -44.58 8.06
C ALA A 175 22.17 -44.85 7.50
N ALA A 176 23.19 -44.16 8.00
CA ALA A 176 24.58 -44.39 7.64
C ALA A 176 25.04 -45.81 8.02
N LEU A 177 24.72 -46.28 9.23
CA LEU A 177 25.04 -47.64 9.66
C LEU A 177 24.33 -48.71 8.83
N VAL A 178 23.08 -48.49 8.43
CA VAL A 178 22.35 -49.42 7.55
C VAL A 178 22.97 -49.45 6.14
N ALA A 179 23.38 -48.31 5.61
CA ALA A 179 24.08 -48.23 4.33
C ALA A 179 25.43 -48.96 4.38
N GLU A 180 26.22 -48.74 5.45
CA GLU A 180 27.49 -49.45 5.66
C GLU A 180 27.27 -50.96 5.81
N GLN A 181 26.20 -51.37 6.52
CA GLN A 181 25.84 -52.78 6.64
C GLN A 181 25.47 -53.39 5.28
N ALA A 182 24.75 -52.67 4.41
CA ALA A 182 24.40 -53.12 3.07
C ALA A 182 25.65 -53.27 2.19
N GLU A 183 26.56 -52.30 2.20
CA GLU A 183 27.83 -52.36 1.44
C GLU A 183 28.69 -53.54 1.89
N ARG A 184 28.78 -53.77 3.21
CA ARG A 184 29.48 -54.94 3.77
C ARG A 184 28.80 -56.25 3.35
N PHE A 185 27.48 -56.26 3.20
CA PHE A 185 26.73 -57.44 2.76
C PHE A 185 26.97 -57.73 1.27
N GLU A 186 27.00 -56.70 0.42
CA GLU A 186 27.38 -56.79 -1.00
C GLU A 186 28.79 -57.36 -1.15
N LYS A 187 29.78 -56.77 -0.48
CA LYS A 187 31.16 -57.27 -0.48
C LYS A 187 31.25 -58.72 0.00
N LYS A 188 30.46 -59.09 1.02
CA LYS A 188 30.40 -60.48 1.50
C LYS A 188 29.79 -61.42 0.44
N ALA A 189 28.76 -60.98 -0.28
CA ALA A 189 28.14 -61.76 -1.34
C ALA A 189 29.07 -61.93 -2.55
N GLU A 190 29.75 -60.86 -2.97
CA GLU A 190 30.79 -60.91 -4.02
C GLU A 190 31.92 -61.88 -3.65
N LEU A 191 32.45 -61.76 -2.43
CA LEU A 191 33.48 -62.69 -1.94
C LEU A 191 32.97 -64.13 -1.87
N ALA A 192 31.70 -64.35 -1.49
CA ALA A 192 31.11 -65.68 -1.45
C ALA A 192 30.94 -66.30 -2.85
N LEU A 193 30.54 -65.50 -3.84
CA LEU A 193 30.48 -65.90 -5.24
C LEU A 193 31.88 -66.23 -5.77
N LEU A 194 32.86 -65.35 -5.53
CA LEU A 194 34.26 -65.57 -5.93
C LEU A 194 34.84 -66.84 -5.30
N ILE A 195 34.53 -67.12 -4.02
CA ILE A 195 34.94 -68.36 -3.36
C ILE A 195 34.27 -69.58 -4.00
N ASN A 196 33.00 -69.47 -4.41
CA ASN A 196 32.31 -70.56 -5.11
C ASN A 196 32.88 -70.79 -6.50
N ASP A 197 33.15 -69.73 -7.27
CA ASP A 197 33.77 -69.83 -8.60
C ASP A 197 35.16 -70.46 -8.49
N LEU A 198 35.99 -70.01 -7.55
CA LEU A 198 37.30 -70.60 -7.28
C LEU A 198 37.20 -72.07 -6.85
N LYS A 199 36.17 -72.45 -6.08
CA LYS A 199 35.93 -73.86 -5.72
C LYS A 199 35.53 -74.68 -6.94
N GLU A 200 34.65 -74.15 -7.79
CA GLU A 200 34.26 -74.80 -9.05
C GLU A 200 35.46 -74.97 -9.98
N ASP A 201 36.34 -73.97 -10.08
CA ASP A 201 37.54 -74.03 -10.89
C ASP A 201 38.54 -75.06 -10.33
N VAL A 202 38.70 -75.13 -9.01
CA VAL A 202 39.51 -76.17 -8.35
C VAL A 202 38.91 -77.57 -8.55
N GLU A 203 37.58 -77.72 -8.51
CA GLU A 203 36.89 -78.97 -8.81
C GLU A 203 37.07 -79.36 -10.29
N LYS A 204 36.95 -78.40 -11.23
CA LYS A 204 37.19 -78.59 -12.66
C LYS A 204 38.64 -79.00 -12.91
N GLU A 205 39.63 -78.32 -12.31
CA GLU A 205 41.03 -78.68 -12.41
C GLU A 205 41.33 -80.05 -11.80
N LYS A 206 40.76 -80.38 -10.63
CA LYS A 206 40.88 -81.72 -10.04
C LYS A 206 40.28 -82.80 -10.95
N SER A 207 39.11 -82.55 -11.54
CA SER A 207 38.48 -83.49 -12.46
C SER A 207 39.27 -83.65 -13.75
N GLY A 208 39.85 -82.56 -14.27
CA GLY A 208 40.75 -82.56 -15.42
C GLY A 208 42.04 -83.31 -15.12
N ARG A 209 42.62 -83.12 -13.93
CA ARG A 209 43.80 -83.83 -13.45
C ARG A 209 43.54 -85.33 -13.30
N ASN A 210 42.42 -85.72 -12.68
CA ASN A 210 42.05 -87.12 -12.53
C ASN A 210 41.81 -87.78 -13.90
N ARG A 211 41.13 -87.10 -14.82
CA ARG A 211 40.97 -87.61 -16.21
C ARG A 211 42.30 -87.75 -16.92
N ALA A 212 43.21 -86.78 -16.77
CA ALA A 212 44.55 -86.85 -17.35
C ALA A 212 45.37 -88.00 -16.73
N GLU A 213 45.20 -88.27 -15.43
CA GLU A 213 45.85 -89.37 -14.72
C GLU A 213 45.28 -90.74 -15.14
N ASP A 214 43.98 -90.84 -15.36
CA ASP A 214 43.31 -92.04 -15.92
C ASP A 214 43.77 -92.32 -17.35
N VAL A 215 43.85 -91.28 -18.21
CA VAL A 215 44.38 -91.39 -19.58
C VAL A 215 45.85 -91.78 -19.56
N LEU A 216 46.66 -91.22 -18.65
CA LEU A 216 48.07 -91.60 -18.50
C LEU A 216 48.21 -93.08 -18.10
N ASN A 217 47.33 -93.58 -17.23
CA ASN A 217 47.31 -94.99 -16.82
C ASN A 217 46.86 -95.92 -17.95
N GLN A 218 45.88 -95.51 -18.77
CA GLN A 218 45.49 -96.25 -19.98
C GLN A 218 46.63 -96.31 -21.00
N VAL A 219 47.28 -95.17 -21.30
CA VAL A 219 48.42 -95.13 -22.24
C VAL A 219 49.59 -95.96 -21.71
N LYS A 220 49.87 -95.96 -20.40
CA LYS A 220 50.89 -96.85 -19.82
C LYS A 220 50.53 -98.33 -19.93
N ALA A 221 49.24 -98.67 -19.85
CA ALA A 221 48.77 -100.05 -20.05
C ALA A 221 48.90 -100.47 -21.52
N GLU A 222 48.51 -99.60 -22.46
CA GLU A 222 48.69 -99.83 -23.91
C GLU A 222 50.17 -99.94 -24.30
N ILE A 223 51.04 -99.12 -23.72
CA ILE A 223 52.50 -99.23 -23.91
C ILE A 223 53.00 -100.58 -23.44
N ARG A 224 52.60 -101.04 -22.25
CA ARG A 224 52.97 -102.38 -21.75
C ARG A 224 52.47 -103.49 -22.66
N GLU A 225 51.23 -103.42 -23.12
CA GLU A 225 50.65 -104.41 -24.03
C GLU A 225 51.42 -104.44 -25.38
N LYS A 226 51.79 -103.27 -25.90
CA LYS A 226 52.60 -103.15 -27.12
C LYS A 226 54.04 -103.57 -26.93
N GLU A 227 54.65 -103.33 -25.77
CA GLU A 227 55.98 -103.83 -25.40
C GLU A 227 55.99 -105.35 -25.30
N GLU A 228 54.96 -105.98 -24.70
CA GLU A 228 54.81 -107.44 -24.65
C GLU A 228 54.55 -108.05 -26.04
N GLU A 229 53.78 -107.38 -26.91
CA GLU A 229 53.66 -107.75 -28.33
C GLU A 229 55.01 -107.65 -29.05
N LEU A 230 55.77 -106.59 -28.81
CA LEU A 230 57.09 -106.39 -29.40
C LEU A 230 58.07 -107.49 -28.94
N GLU A 231 58.05 -107.86 -27.67
CA GLU A 231 58.90 -108.90 -27.08
C GLU A 231 58.56 -110.31 -27.61
N ARG A 232 57.31 -110.54 -28.03
CA ARG A 232 56.88 -111.75 -28.75
C ARG A 232 57.24 -111.75 -30.23
N ILE A 233 57.25 -110.58 -30.88
CA ILE A 233 57.53 -110.43 -32.32
C ILE A 233 59.04 -110.38 -32.58
N CYS A 234 59.84 -109.76 -31.70
CA CYS A 234 61.29 -109.63 -31.82
C CYS A 234 62.03 -110.95 -32.13
N PRO A 235 61.80 -112.06 -31.41
CA PRO A 235 62.47 -113.34 -31.69
C PRO A 235 61.95 -114.02 -32.96
N LYS A 236 60.73 -113.72 -33.42
CA LYS A 236 60.20 -114.20 -34.70
C LYS A 236 60.80 -113.39 -35.87
N TYR A 237 60.94 -112.08 -35.70
CA TYR A 237 61.55 -111.18 -36.66
C TYR A 237 63.06 -111.45 -36.79
N GLN A 238 63.79 -111.69 -35.68
CA GLN A 238 65.21 -112.06 -35.73
C GLN A 238 65.47 -113.39 -36.46
N LYS A 239 64.60 -114.40 -36.28
CA LYS A 239 64.67 -115.64 -37.06
C LYS A 239 64.39 -115.43 -38.55
N LEU A 240 63.40 -114.60 -38.87
CA LEU A 240 63.08 -114.22 -40.26
C LEU A 240 64.20 -113.39 -40.91
N VAL A 241 64.90 -112.53 -40.16
CA VAL A 241 66.03 -111.71 -40.64
C VAL A 241 67.28 -112.57 -40.87
N GLU A 242 67.52 -113.59 -40.03
CA GLU A 242 68.59 -114.57 -40.29
C GLU A 242 68.30 -115.41 -41.56
N GLU A 243 67.05 -115.86 -41.74
CA GLU A 243 66.60 -116.57 -42.94
C GLU A 243 66.60 -115.67 -44.20
N GLU A 244 66.23 -114.40 -44.08
CA GLU A 244 66.28 -113.39 -45.16
C GLU A 244 67.73 -113.05 -45.53
N SER A 245 68.66 -112.96 -44.57
CA SER A 245 70.07 -112.70 -44.84
C SER A 245 70.76 -113.84 -45.60
N ALA A 246 70.35 -115.10 -45.32
CA ALA A 246 70.82 -116.28 -46.03
C ALA A 246 70.25 -116.35 -47.46
N LEU A 247 68.94 -116.11 -47.64
CA LEU A 247 68.30 -116.06 -48.96
C LEU A 247 68.77 -114.87 -49.80
N SER A 248 69.02 -113.71 -49.19
CA SER A 248 69.50 -112.48 -49.86
C SER A 248 70.91 -112.64 -50.46
N SER A 249 71.78 -113.40 -49.80
CA SER A 249 73.10 -113.75 -50.34
C SER A 249 73.00 -114.65 -51.58
N ASP A 250 72.09 -115.63 -51.57
CA ASP A 250 71.88 -116.55 -52.69
C ASP A 250 71.14 -115.90 -53.87
N ILE A 251 70.19 -115.00 -53.58
CA ILE A 251 69.47 -114.20 -54.60
C ILE A 251 70.40 -113.17 -55.25
N ARG A 252 71.34 -112.56 -54.52
CA ARG A 252 72.29 -111.57 -55.09
C ARG A 252 73.28 -112.18 -56.10
N ILE A 253 73.62 -113.46 -55.94
CA ILE A 253 74.48 -114.23 -56.88
C ILE A 253 73.66 -114.71 -58.09
N ALA A 254 72.37 -115.02 -57.91
CA ALA A 254 71.46 -115.39 -59.01
C ALA A 254 71.00 -114.18 -59.85
N GLU A 255 70.80 -113.01 -59.23
CA GLU A 255 70.35 -111.78 -59.90
C GLU A 255 71.42 -111.07 -60.72
N THR A 256 72.69 -111.16 -60.30
CA THR A 256 73.82 -110.66 -61.10
C THR A 256 74.06 -111.49 -62.36
N ARG A 257 73.70 -112.79 -62.34
CA ARG A 257 73.76 -113.69 -63.50
C ARG A 257 72.53 -113.62 -64.42
N SER A 258 71.39 -113.16 -63.90
CA SER A 258 70.13 -112.95 -64.65
C SER A 258 70.10 -111.59 -65.39
N LYS A 259 70.65 -110.53 -64.79
CA LYS A 259 70.69 -109.18 -65.38
C LYS A 259 71.63 -109.02 -66.59
N GLU A 260 72.61 -109.93 -66.77
CA GLU A 260 73.44 -109.99 -68.00
C GLU A 260 72.76 -110.73 -69.17
N LEU A 261 71.80 -111.63 -68.88
CA LEU A 261 71.06 -112.40 -69.89
C LEU A 261 69.80 -111.66 -70.42
N PHE A 262 69.17 -110.80 -69.62
CA PHE A 262 68.02 -109.99 -70.04
C PHE A 262 68.36 -108.74 -70.88
N ALA A 263 69.65 -108.38 -71.01
CA ALA A 263 70.11 -107.30 -71.89
C ALA A 263 70.32 -107.73 -73.36
N LYS A 264 70.01 -108.98 -73.74
CA LYS A 264 70.21 -109.53 -75.10
C LYS A 264 68.97 -110.16 -75.78
N GLN A 265 67.75 -109.77 -75.44
CA GLN A 265 66.53 -110.07 -76.22
C GLN A 265 65.39 -109.21 -75.63
N GLY A 266 64.91 -108.11 -76.23
CA GLY A 266 64.32 -108.04 -77.57
C GLY A 266 62.79 -108.15 -77.46
N HIS A 267 62.10 -107.07 -77.11
CA HIS A 267 60.64 -106.99 -77.27
C HIS A 267 60.31 -106.58 -78.71
N LYS A 268 59.93 -107.58 -79.51
CA LYS A 268 59.18 -107.42 -80.76
C LYS A 268 57.73 -107.85 -80.52
N ASP A 269 56.86 -107.22 -81.31
CA ASP A 269 55.44 -107.56 -81.58
C ASP A 269 54.39 -106.99 -80.63
N GLN A 270 54.05 -105.71 -80.83
CA GLN A 270 52.79 -105.13 -80.31
C GLN A 270 51.91 -104.43 -81.37
N PHE A 271 52.31 -104.41 -82.66
CA PHE A 271 51.44 -104.02 -83.79
C PHE A 271 51.90 -104.77 -85.04
N LYS A 272 50.99 -105.49 -85.72
CA LYS A 272 51.35 -106.34 -86.88
C LYS A 272 51.36 -105.58 -88.20
N THR A 273 50.95 -104.30 -88.24
CA THR A 273 51.07 -103.41 -89.41
C THR A 273 51.32 -101.94 -89.01
N ALA A 274 51.94 -101.17 -89.91
CA ALA A 274 52.30 -99.76 -89.69
C ALA A 274 51.08 -98.81 -89.64
N GLU A 275 49.94 -99.20 -90.22
CA GLU A 275 48.72 -98.39 -90.26
C GLU A 275 48.00 -98.32 -88.90
N GLU A 276 48.00 -99.41 -88.12
CA GLU A 276 47.40 -99.44 -86.76
C GLU A 276 48.17 -98.56 -85.77
N ARG A 277 49.50 -98.54 -85.86
CA ARG A 277 50.38 -97.68 -85.05
C ARG A 277 50.15 -96.20 -85.35
N ASP A 278 50.08 -95.84 -86.63
CA ASP A 278 49.92 -94.43 -87.05
C ASP A 278 48.49 -93.91 -86.86
N ALA A 279 47.47 -94.77 -86.85
CA ALA A 279 46.10 -94.41 -86.52
C ALA A 279 45.94 -94.09 -85.02
N PHE A 280 46.59 -94.88 -84.14
CA PHE A 280 46.61 -94.65 -82.70
C PHE A 280 47.33 -93.33 -82.35
N LEU A 281 48.55 -93.14 -82.86
CA LEU A 281 49.34 -91.92 -82.63
C LEU A 281 48.65 -90.67 -83.18
N ARG A 282 47.97 -90.75 -84.34
CA ARG A 282 47.18 -89.61 -84.87
C ARG A 282 45.92 -89.32 -84.07
N ARG A 283 45.33 -90.31 -83.38
CA ARG A 283 44.21 -90.07 -82.47
C ARG A 283 44.69 -89.33 -81.23
N GLU A 284 45.84 -89.72 -80.70
CA GLU A 284 46.36 -89.14 -79.47
C GLU A 284 46.94 -87.74 -79.63
N VAL A 285 47.62 -87.48 -80.75
CA VAL A 285 48.05 -86.11 -81.09
C VAL A 285 46.84 -85.17 -81.27
N ARG A 286 45.73 -85.65 -81.87
CA ARG A 286 44.51 -84.83 -82.03
C ARG A 286 43.78 -84.58 -80.71
N HIS A 287 43.81 -85.52 -79.77
CA HIS A 287 43.20 -85.34 -78.47
C HIS A 287 43.95 -84.27 -77.66
N ILE A 288 45.28 -84.38 -77.61
CA ILE A 288 46.14 -83.43 -76.90
C ILE A 288 46.11 -82.04 -77.55
N SER A 289 46.07 -81.95 -78.89
CA SER A 289 46.02 -80.65 -79.57
C SER A 289 44.71 -79.89 -79.34
N ARG A 290 43.57 -80.59 -79.16
CA ARG A 290 42.30 -79.93 -78.79
C ARG A 290 42.32 -79.44 -77.35
N GLN A 291 42.89 -80.21 -76.43
CA GLN A 291 42.99 -79.78 -75.03
C GLN A 291 43.81 -78.51 -74.87
N ILE A 292 44.90 -78.37 -75.64
CA ILE A 292 45.74 -77.16 -75.64
C ILE A 292 44.95 -75.95 -76.17
N ALA A 293 44.22 -76.10 -77.29
CA ALA A 293 43.42 -75.02 -77.85
C ALA A 293 42.30 -74.55 -76.89
N ASP A 294 41.59 -75.48 -76.26
CA ASP A 294 40.54 -75.15 -75.29
C ASP A 294 41.11 -74.44 -74.04
N THR A 295 42.34 -74.75 -73.62
CA THR A 295 42.98 -74.05 -72.49
C THR A 295 43.52 -72.68 -72.88
N GLU A 296 44.05 -72.51 -74.10
CA GLU A 296 44.48 -71.19 -74.59
C GLU A 296 43.29 -70.23 -74.73
N GLU A 297 42.13 -70.70 -75.19
CA GLU A 297 40.91 -69.88 -75.26
C GLU A 297 40.45 -69.43 -73.86
N GLN A 298 40.44 -70.34 -72.88
CA GLN A 298 40.10 -70.02 -71.49
C GLN A 298 41.05 -69.00 -70.86
N ILE A 299 42.35 -69.07 -71.16
CA ILE A 299 43.33 -68.09 -70.65
C ILE A 299 43.03 -66.71 -71.23
N THR A 300 42.75 -66.61 -72.53
CA THR A 300 42.46 -65.31 -73.16
C THR A 300 41.17 -64.67 -72.68
N ASP A 301 40.15 -65.46 -72.33
CA ASP A 301 38.90 -64.94 -71.76
C ASP A 301 39.11 -64.44 -70.32
N ILE A 302 39.89 -65.16 -69.51
CA ILE A 302 40.23 -64.74 -68.14
C ILE A 302 41.08 -63.45 -68.16
N GLU A 303 42.04 -63.33 -69.08
CA GLU A 303 42.87 -62.12 -69.21
C GLU A 303 42.02 -60.89 -69.58
N LYS A 304 41.03 -61.04 -70.47
CA LYS A 304 40.09 -59.96 -70.79
C LYS A 304 39.19 -59.58 -69.61
N SER A 305 38.65 -60.57 -68.89
CA SER A 305 37.84 -60.29 -67.70
C SER A 305 38.65 -59.56 -66.62
N LEU A 306 39.93 -59.89 -66.46
CA LEU A 306 40.81 -59.22 -65.51
C LEU A 306 41.12 -57.77 -65.92
N GLU A 307 41.31 -57.49 -67.22
CA GLU A 307 41.46 -56.11 -67.72
C GLU A 307 40.19 -55.27 -67.56
N ASP A 308 39.01 -55.85 -67.74
CA ASP A 308 37.74 -55.16 -67.55
C ASP A 308 37.48 -54.87 -66.06
N GLU A 309 37.72 -55.85 -65.16
CA GLU A 309 37.58 -55.66 -63.70
C GLU A 309 38.56 -54.62 -63.15
N THR A 310 39.81 -54.59 -63.63
CA THR A 310 40.79 -53.59 -63.19
C THR A 310 40.43 -52.18 -63.64
N ARG A 311 39.85 -52.01 -64.83
CA ARG A 311 39.31 -50.71 -65.26
C ARG A 311 38.11 -50.26 -64.44
N GLU A 312 37.21 -51.18 -64.08
CA GLU A 312 36.10 -50.86 -63.18
C GLU A 312 36.60 -50.46 -61.79
N GLU A 313 37.58 -51.17 -61.24
CA GLU A 313 38.19 -50.83 -59.94
C GLU A 313 38.81 -49.42 -59.96
N GLU A 314 39.56 -49.06 -61.00
CA GLU A 314 40.14 -47.72 -61.15
C GLU A 314 39.05 -46.64 -61.22
N GLN A 315 37.98 -46.85 -61.98
CA GLN A 315 36.86 -45.91 -62.08
C GLN A 315 36.11 -45.75 -60.76
N LEU A 316 35.83 -46.86 -60.07
CA LEU A 316 35.21 -46.87 -58.75
C LEU A 316 36.07 -46.15 -57.72
N THR A 317 37.39 -46.32 -57.78
CA THR A 317 38.33 -45.69 -56.85
C THR A 317 38.35 -44.17 -57.03
N VAL A 318 38.35 -43.67 -58.27
CA VAL A 318 38.24 -42.23 -58.55
C VAL A 318 36.90 -41.68 -58.05
N HIS A 319 35.79 -42.39 -58.31
CA HIS A 319 34.47 -41.97 -57.87
C HIS A 319 34.34 -41.91 -56.34
N VAL A 320 34.94 -42.87 -55.62
CA VAL A 320 34.99 -42.86 -54.14
C VAL A 320 35.81 -41.68 -53.62
N GLN A 321 36.90 -41.30 -54.29
CA GLN A 321 37.68 -40.13 -53.92
C GLN A 321 36.90 -38.82 -54.13
N GLU A 322 36.21 -38.69 -55.26
CA GLU A 322 35.35 -37.53 -55.54
C GLU A 322 34.22 -37.40 -54.52
N LEU A 323 33.51 -38.50 -54.22
CA LEU A 323 32.50 -38.52 -53.15
C LEU A 323 33.11 -38.17 -51.78
N GLY A 324 34.33 -38.63 -51.50
CA GLY A 324 35.04 -38.32 -50.26
C GLY A 324 35.30 -36.82 -50.09
N VAL A 325 35.69 -36.13 -51.17
CA VAL A 325 35.91 -34.67 -51.17
C VAL A 325 34.58 -33.92 -51.02
N GLU A 326 33.54 -34.31 -51.77
CA GLU A 326 32.21 -33.68 -51.64
C GLU A 326 31.63 -33.85 -50.23
N LEU A 327 31.83 -35.03 -49.61
CA LEU A 327 31.36 -35.31 -48.26
C LEU A 327 32.13 -34.47 -47.22
N GLN A 328 33.45 -34.28 -47.39
CA GLN A 328 34.21 -33.35 -46.55
C GLN A 328 33.78 -31.89 -46.73
N GLU A 329 33.55 -31.43 -47.95
CA GLU A 329 33.05 -30.07 -48.19
C GLU A 329 31.67 -29.87 -47.55
N ASN A 330 30.76 -30.83 -47.69
CA ASN A 330 29.45 -30.78 -47.06
C ASN A 330 29.56 -30.82 -45.54
N HIS A 331 30.49 -31.60 -44.96
CA HIS A 331 30.73 -31.61 -43.52
C HIS A 331 31.20 -30.24 -43.01
N ILE A 332 32.15 -29.60 -43.71
CA ILE A 332 32.63 -28.26 -43.35
C ILE A 332 31.52 -27.21 -43.49
N ARG A 333 30.67 -27.31 -44.52
CA ARG A 333 29.50 -26.41 -44.68
C ARG A 333 28.48 -26.63 -43.56
N MET A 334 28.19 -27.88 -43.20
CA MET A 334 27.33 -28.22 -42.06
C MET A 334 27.90 -27.69 -40.74
N ASP A 335 29.19 -27.87 -40.49
CA ASP A 335 29.83 -27.41 -39.24
C ASP A 335 29.82 -25.88 -39.14
N LYS A 336 30.08 -25.17 -40.24
CA LYS A 336 29.97 -23.70 -40.28
C LYS A 336 28.53 -23.23 -40.04
N ALA A 337 27.55 -23.84 -40.71
CA ALA A 337 26.14 -23.51 -40.51
C ALA A 337 25.67 -23.83 -39.09
N SER A 338 26.10 -24.96 -38.52
CA SER A 338 25.81 -25.37 -37.14
C SER A 338 26.43 -24.41 -36.12
N SER A 339 27.67 -23.96 -36.35
CA SER A 339 28.35 -22.98 -35.50
C SER A 339 27.69 -21.60 -35.56
N GLU A 340 27.34 -21.09 -36.74
CA GLU A 340 26.63 -19.81 -36.87
C GLU A 340 25.22 -19.90 -36.26
N HIS A 341 24.49 -20.99 -36.50
CA HIS A 341 23.19 -21.23 -35.87
C HIS A 341 23.32 -21.30 -34.34
N GLY A 342 24.36 -21.97 -33.82
CA GLY A 342 24.65 -22.02 -32.39
C GLY A 342 24.95 -20.65 -31.79
N ARG A 343 25.71 -19.80 -32.50
CA ARG A 343 26.02 -18.42 -32.07
C ARG A 343 24.76 -17.55 -32.05
N LEU A 344 24.01 -17.53 -33.14
CA LEU A 344 22.76 -16.77 -33.26
C LEU A 344 21.72 -17.21 -32.23
N LYS A 345 21.62 -18.51 -31.96
CA LYS A 345 20.75 -19.05 -30.91
C LYS A 345 21.14 -18.58 -29.51
N GLN A 346 22.43 -18.55 -29.20
CA GLN A 346 22.91 -17.99 -27.92
C GLN A 346 22.64 -16.47 -27.81
N GLU A 347 22.79 -15.72 -28.91
CA GLU A 347 22.47 -14.28 -28.93
C GLU A 347 20.97 -14.04 -28.77
N PHE A 348 20.14 -14.86 -29.41
CA PHE A 348 18.68 -14.84 -29.25
C PHE A 348 18.28 -15.15 -27.81
N ASP A 349 18.79 -16.23 -27.21
CA ASP A 349 18.47 -16.60 -25.83
C ASP A 349 18.86 -15.48 -24.85
N ARG A 350 20.02 -14.84 -25.05
CA ARG A 350 20.45 -13.68 -24.24
C ARG A 350 19.53 -12.46 -24.43
N ALA A 351 19.14 -12.15 -25.66
CA ALA A 351 18.24 -11.04 -25.96
C ALA A 351 16.84 -11.29 -25.38
N MET A 352 16.35 -12.53 -25.46
CA MET A 352 15.06 -12.98 -24.91
C MET A 352 15.04 -12.86 -23.39
N VAL A 353 16.10 -13.29 -22.69
CA VAL A 353 16.23 -13.12 -21.23
C VAL A 353 16.22 -11.64 -20.85
N ALA A 354 17.00 -10.80 -21.57
CA ALA A 354 17.03 -9.36 -21.30
C ALA A 354 15.67 -8.67 -21.54
N GLN A 355 14.90 -9.13 -22.53
CA GLN A 355 13.54 -8.64 -22.80
C GLN A 355 12.56 -9.09 -21.71
N LEU A 356 12.66 -10.32 -21.24
CA LEU A 356 11.85 -10.84 -20.14
C LEU A 356 12.11 -10.07 -18.84
N ASP A 357 13.37 -9.79 -18.52
CA ASP A 357 13.75 -9.06 -17.32
C ASP A 357 13.27 -7.59 -17.37
N ALA A 358 13.43 -6.91 -18.51
CA ALA A 358 12.89 -5.57 -18.69
C ALA A 358 11.34 -5.53 -18.56
N THR A 359 10.65 -6.56 -19.06
CA THR A 359 9.18 -6.68 -18.94
C THR A 359 8.75 -6.93 -17.50
N ARG A 360 9.54 -7.71 -16.73
CA ARG A 360 9.32 -7.92 -15.29
C ARG A 360 9.50 -6.63 -14.51
N GLU A 361 10.54 -5.85 -14.81
CA GLU A 361 10.76 -4.52 -14.22
C GLU A 361 9.59 -3.58 -14.53
N GLU A 362 9.13 -3.52 -15.79
CA GLU A 362 7.95 -2.71 -16.16
C GLU A 362 6.72 -3.11 -15.34
N LYS A 363 6.46 -4.42 -15.23
CA LYS A 363 5.33 -4.94 -14.46
C LYS A 363 5.44 -4.57 -12.98
N SER A 364 6.63 -4.69 -12.38
CA SER A 364 6.86 -4.33 -10.99
C SER A 364 6.61 -2.84 -10.74
N VAL A 365 7.13 -1.96 -11.60
CA VAL A 365 6.90 -0.50 -11.48
C VAL A 365 5.44 -0.15 -11.73
N ARG A 366 4.75 -0.82 -12.65
CA ARG A 366 3.31 -0.63 -12.89
C ARG A 366 2.48 -1.05 -11.68
N GLU A 367 2.83 -2.16 -11.02
CA GLU A 367 2.20 -2.60 -9.77
C GLU A 367 2.43 -1.59 -8.64
N GLN A 368 3.66 -1.10 -8.48
CA GLN A 368 3.98 -0.04 -7.51
C GLN A 368 3.20 1.25 -7.78
N LEU A 369 3.05 1.66 -9.06
CA LEU A 369 2.22 2.80 -9.43
C LEU A 369 0.74 2.56 -9.10
N ALA A 370 0.23 1.35 -9.30
CA ALA A 370 -1.15 1.01 -8.97
C ALA A 370 -1.40 1.07 -7.45
N THR A 371 -0.49 0.53 -6.63
CA THR A 371 -0.58 0.64 -5.16
C THR A 371 -0.47 2.09 -4.71
N MET A 372 0.45 2.85 -5.30
CA MET A 372 0.66 4.26 -5.02
C MET A 372 -0.57 5.12 -5.33
N ASN A 373 -1.22 4.86 -6.46
CA ASN A 373 -2.47 5.53 -6.85
C ASN A 373 -3.63 5.16 -5.93
N ALA A 374 -3.70 3.90 -5.46
CA ALA A 374 -4.70 3.47 -4.50
C ALA A 374 -4.52 4.17 -3.14
N GLU A 375 -3.28 4.26 -2.65
CA GLU A 375 -2.94 4.97 -1.41
C GLU A 375 -3.25 6.47 -1.52
N LEU A 376 -2.87 7.12 -2.62
CA LEU A 376 -3.22 8.52 -2.89
C LEU A 376 -4.73 8.73 -2.90
N SER A 377 -5.48 7.88 -3.60
CA SER A 377 -6.95 7.96 -3.64
C SER A 377 -7.55 7.79 -2.24
N GLN A 378 -6.99 6.91 -1.40
CA GLN A 378 -7.43 6.72 -0.03
C GLN A 378 -7.15 7.95 0.83
N MET A 379 -5.95 8.55 0.74
CA MET A 379 -5.59 9.77 1.46
C MET A 379 -6.46 10.97 1.01
N GLU A 380 -6.70 11.12 -0.29
CA GLU A 380 -7.61 12.15 -0.83
C GLU A 380 -9.06 11.94 -0.33
N GLN A 381 -9.50 10.68 -0.21
CA GLN A 381 -10.81 10.37 0.37
C GLN A 381 -10.86 10.69 1.87
N GLN A 382 -9.81 10.39 2.63
CA GLN A 382 -9.70 10.79 4.04
C GLN A 382 -9.78 12.31 4.19
N MET A 383 -9.05 13.05 3.36
CA MET A 383 -9.09 14.52 3.32
C MET A 383 -10.52 15.05 3.07
N ARG A 384 -11.28 14.38 2.19
CA ARG A 384 -12.69 14.71 1.92
C ARG A 384 -13.61 14.50 3.13
N TYR A 385 -13.31 13.57 4.03
CA TYR A 385 -14.11 13.34 5.24
C TYR A 385 -13.81 14.35 6.36
N LEU A 386 -12.66 15.04 6.32
CA LEU A 386 -12.24 15.99 7.36
C LEU A 386 -12.79 17.40 7.18
N ALA A 387 -13.39 17.69 6.02
CA ALA A 387 -13.97 18.99 5.73
C ALA A 387 -15.48 18.85 5.40
N PRO A 388 -16.28 19.91 5.63
CA PRO A 388 -17.68 19.90 5.27
C PRO A 388 -17.88 19.59 3.78
N ARG A 389 -18.88 18.75 3.46
CA ARG A 389 -19.18 18.34 2.07
C ARG A 389 -19.39 19.52 1.12
N SER A 390 -19.95 20.63 1.62
CA SER A 390 -20.13 21.85 0.82
C SER A 390 -18.79 22.41 0.31
N ILE A 391 -17.77 22.43 1.16
CA ILE A 391 -16.46 23.00 0.84
C ILE A 391 -15.65 22.03 -0.02
N THR A 392 -15.67 20.72 0.29
CA THR A 392 -14.93 19.73 -0.50
C THR A 392 -15.47 19.61 -1.92
N ASN A 393 -16.79 19.60 -2.10
CA ASN A 393 -17.40 19.63 -3.42
C ASN A 393 -17.06 20.95 -4.16
N GLY A 394 -17.00 22.07 -3.43
CA GLY A 394 -16.57 23.37 -3.98
C GLY A 394 -15.14 23.35 -4.50
N VAL A 395 -14.19 22.82 -3.73
CA VAL A 395 -12.78 22.67 -4.13
C VAL A 395 -12.65 21.79 -5.39
N GLU A 396 -13.37 20.66 -5.44
CA GLU A 396 -13.35 19.76 -6.59
C GLU A 396 -14.00 20.41 -7.83
N GLY A 397 -15.08 21.16 -7.64
CA GLY A 397 -15.72 21.94 -8.70
C GLY A 397 -14.80 23.04 -9.25
N VAL A 398 -14.08 23.77 -8.39
CA VAL A 398 -13.09 24.77 -8.83
C VAL A 398 -11.93 24.10 -9.57
N ARG A 399 -11.43 22.96 -9.09
CA ARG A 399 -10.38 22.19 -9.78
C ARG A 399 -10.83 21.79 -11.19
N ARG A 400 -12.07 21.34 -11.34
CA ARG A 400 -12.67 21.00 -12.65
C ARG A 400 -12.79 22.21 -13.57
N ILE A 401 -13.14 23.37 -13.04
CA ILE A 401 -13.22 24.61 -13.83
C ILE A 401 -11.84 25.08 -14.27
N ILE A 402 -10.84 25.03 -13.40
CA ILE A 402 -9.46 25.38 -13.75
C ILE A 402 -8.95 24.44 -14.84
N GLN A 403 -9.26 23.13 -14.75
CA GLN A 403 -8.93 22.19 -15.81
C GLN A 403 -9.68 22.53 -17.11
N TRP A 404 -10.97 22.85 -17.04
CA TRP A 404 -11.74 23.31 -18.20
C TRP A 404 -11.13 24.56 -18.84
N PHE A 405 -10.70 25.53 -18.04
CA PHE A 405 -10.01 26.72 -18.56
C PHE A 405 -8.70 26.35 -19.25
N ARG A 406 -7.92 25.39 -18.73
CA ARG A 406 -6.68 24.90 -19.36
C ARG A 406 -6.96 24.17 -20.68
N ASP A 407 -7.94 23.27 -20.69
CA ASP A 407 -8.32 22.48 -21.87
C ASP A 407 -8.89 23.37 -22.98
N ASN A 408 -9.52 24.49 -22.62
CA ASN A 408 -10.09 25.48 -23.56
C ASN A 408 -9.19 26.70 -23.78
N ASN A 409 -7.88 26.60 -23.50
CA ASN A 409 -6.93 27.73 -23.62
C ASN A 409 -6.13 27.74 -24.92
N ASP A 410 -6.62 27.12 -26.00
CA ASP A 410 -5.89 27.08 -27.28
C ASP A 410 -5.62 28.49 -27.87
N ASP A 411 -6.48 29.47 -27.55
CA ASP A 411 -6.38 30.86 -28.02
C ASP A 411 -5.66 31.81 -27.03
N GLY A 412 -5.16 31.31 -25.88
CA GLY A 412 -4.56 32.13 -24.81
C GLY A 412 -5.55 33.08 -24.09
N ARG A 413 -6.86 32.98 -24.38
CA ARG A 413 -7.91 33.85 -23.83
C ARG A 413 -8.14 33.69 -22.32
N HIS A 414 -7.64 32.60 -21.73
CA HIS A 414 -7.84 32.26 -20.33
C HIS A 414 -6.54 32.25 -19.52
N ASP A 415 -5.44 32.73 -20.10
CA ASP A 415 -4.13 32.88 -19.43
C ASP A 415 -4.24 33.72 -18.15
N ASP A 416 -5.11 34.72 -18.14
CA ASP A 416 -5.33 35.59 -16.98
C ASP A 416 -5.94 34.84 -15.79
N VAL A 417 -6.81 33.85 -16.05
CA VAL A 417 -7.40 33.00 -15.01
C VAL A 417 -6.42 31.92 -14.56
N ILE A 418 -5.68 31.32 -15.49
CA ILE A 418 -4.75 30.22 -15.20
C ILE A 418 -3.54 30.73 -14.40
N ASN A 419 -2.92 31.83 -14.84
CA ASN A 419 -1.81 32.45 -14.13
C ASN A 419 -2.28 33.18 -12.87
N GLY A 420 -3.54 33.63 -12.87
CA GLY A 420 -4.15 34.34 -11.75
C GLY A 420 -4.63 33.46 -10.59
N TYR A 421 -4.57 32.13 -10.73
CA TYR A 421 -5.00 31.16 -9.71
C TYR A 421 -3.79 30.53 -9.02
N HIS A 422 -3.66 30.73 -7.72
CA HIS A 422 -2.48 30.32 -6.94
C HIS A 422 -2.68 29.03 -6.11
N GLY A 423 -3.87 28.42 -6.13
CA GLY A 423 -4.19 27.21 -5.36
C GLY A 423 -4.96 27.49 -4.07
N LEU A 424 -4.97 26.53 -3.15
CA LEU A 424 -5.61 26.68 -1.84
C LEU A 424 -4.69 27.43 -0.87
N LEU A 425 -5.23 28.04 0.18
CA LEU A 425 -4.38 28.57 1.27
C LEU A 425 -3.53 27.45 1.89
N LEU A 426 -4.10 26.26 2.03
CA LEU A 426 -3.41 25.04 2.46
C LEU A 426 -2.18 24.70 1.59
N ASP A 427 -2.22 25.07 0.31
CA ASP A 427 -1.11 24.84 -0.62
C ASP A 427 0.09 25.76 -0.39
N LEU A 428 -0.14 26.90 0.25
CA LEU A 428 0.83 27.98 0.43
C LEU A 428 1.41 28.01 1.86
N ILE A 429 0.88 27.18 2.77
CA ILE A 429 1.36 27.08 4.15
C ILE A 429 2.48 26.06 4.25
N ASP A 430 3.64 26.49 4.76
CA ASP A 430 4.66 25.59 5.29
C ASP A 430 4.96 25.97 6.75
N CYS A 431 4.97 24.97 7.62
CA CYS A 431 5.22 25.11 9.05
C CYS A 431 5.68 23.78 9.67
N GLU A 432 6.27 23.85 10.86
CA GLU A 432 6.68 22.65 11.60
C GLU A 432 5.47 21.85 12.12
N PRO A 433 5.56 20.50 12.19
CA PRO A 433 4.46 19.63 12.63
C PRO A 433 3.90 19.94 14.01
N ILE A 434 4.74 20.50 14.90
CA ILE A 434 4.35 20.89 16.26
C ILE A 434 3.21 21.92 16.26
N TYR A 435 3.08 22.71 15.19
CA TYR A 435 2.10 23.79 15.10
C TYR A 435 0.86 23.42 14.28
N PHE A 436 0.78 22.22 13.69
CA PHE A 436 -0.32 21.86 12.79
C PHE A 436 -1.71 22.04 13.41
N GLN A 437 -1.89 21.60 14.66
CA GLN A 437 -3.18 21.72 15.35
C GLN A 437 -3.57 23.19 15.58
N ALA A 438 -2.65 23.99 16.12
CA ALA A 438 -2.87 25.41 16.35
C ALA A 438 -3.25 26.15 15.06
N VAL A 439 -2.57 25.84 13.95
CA VAL A 439 -2.84 26.43 12.63
C VAL A 439 -4.20 25.98 12.08
N GLU A 440 -4.50 24.69 12.17
CA GLU A 440 -5.75 24.11 11.65
C GLU A 440 -6.99 24.66 12.34
N ILE A 441 -6.91 24.87 13.65
CA ILE A 441 -8.03 25.38 14.43
C ILE A 441 -8.20 26.88 14.20
N THR A 442 -7.09 27.61 14.10
CA THR A 442 -7.10 29.05 13.81
C THR A 442 -7.72 29.33 12.44
N ALA A 443 -7.32 28.61 11.39
CA ALA A 443 -7.82 28.83 10.04
C ALA A 443 -9.15 28.09 9.76
N GLY A 444 -9.38 26.94 10.39
CA GLY A 444 -10.59 26.15 10.25
C GLY A 444 -10.87 25.74 8.79
N SER A 445 -12.03 26.14 8.27
CA SER A 445 -12.41 25.91 6.87
C SER A 445 -11.66 26.81 5.88
N ARG A 446 -11.08 27.93 6.33
CA ARG A 446 -10.39 28.91 5.48
C ARG A 446 -9.13 28.36 4.85
N LEU A 447 -8.57 27.28 5.40
CA LEU A 447 -7.46 26.53 4.78
C LEU A 447 -7.81 26.07 3.36
N LEU A 448 -9.08 25.74 3.11
CA LEU A 448 -9.54 25.24 1.82
C LEU A 448 -10.09 26.34 0.90
N PHE A 449 -9.78 27.61 1.19
CA PHE A 449 -10.16 28.72 0.32
C PHE A 449 -9.10 28.93 -0.74
N HIS A 450 -9.52 29.36 -1.93
CA HIS A 450 -8.65 29.52 -3.09
C HIS A 450 -8.01 30.91 -3.12
N VAL A 451 -6.68 30.99 -3.23
CA VAL A 451 -5.96 32.26 -3.38
C VAL A 451 -5.88 32.64 -4.86
N VAL A 452 -6.28 33.87 -5.19
CA VAL A 452 -6.25 34.41 -6.56
C VAL A 452 -5.64 35.79 -6.57
N SER A 453 -5.02 36.18 -7.69
CA SER A 453 -4.37 37.49 -7.80
C SER A 453 -5.36 38.65 -7.76
N ASP A 454 -6.50 38.50 -8.45
CA ASP A 454 -7.51 39.55 -8.67
C ASP A 454 -8.94 39.02 -8.42
N ASP A 455 -9.83 39.88 -7.92
CA ASP A 455 -11.26 39.58 -7.75
C ASP A 455 -11.95 39.25 -9.09
N ARG A 456 -11.45 39.78 -10.21
CA ARG A 456 -11.88 39.43 -11.57
C ARG A 456 -11.71 37.94 -11.87
N VAL A 457 -10.62 37.33 -11.41
CA VAL A 457 -10.34 35.91 -11.61
C VAL A 457 -11.34 35.06 -10.82
N ALA A 458 -11.57 35.41 -9.55
CA ALA A 458 -12.60 34.77 -8.72
C ALA A 458 -13.98 34.85 -9.38
N LEU A 459 -14.39 36.03 -9.85
CA LEU A 459 -15.70 36.22 -10.50
C LEU A 459 -15.85 35.37 -11.77
N LYS A 460 -14.80 35.24 -12.59
CA LYS A 460 -14.80 34.38 -13.78
C LYS A 460 -14.99 32.91 -13.40
N ILE A 461 -14.24 32.43 -12.39
CA ILE A 461 -14.35 31.05 -11.90
C ILE A 461 -15.76 30.81 -11.34
N MET A 462 -16.28 31.72 -10.50
CA MET A 462 -17.64 31.62 -9.94
C MET A 462 -18.73 31.61 -11.02
N LYS A 463 -18.59 32.46 -12.06
CA LYS A 463 -19.52 32.49 -13.19
C LYS A 463 -19.56 31.13 -13.89
N GLN A 464 -18.39 30.56 -14.17
CA GLN A 464 -18.30 29.23 -14.80
C GLN A 464 -18.83 28.12 -13.88
N PHE A 465 -18.57 28.22 -12.59
CA PHE A 465 -19.06 27.29 -11.56
C PHE A 465 -20.58 27.22 -11.55
N ASN A 466 -21.23 28.38 -11.58
CA ASN A 466 -22.68 28.50 -11.61
C ASN A 466 -23.26 28.05 -12.97
N GLN A 467 -22.60 28.36 -14.08
CA GLN A 467 -23.05 27.94 -15.41
C GLN A 467 -23.06 26.41 -15.58
N GLN A 468 -22.11 25.72 -14.93
CA GLN A 468 -22.03 24.26 -14.95
C GLN A 468 -22.86 23.58 -13.84
N ASN A 469 -23.60 24.35 -13.03
CA ASN A 469 -24.41 23.86 -11.90
C ASN A 469 -23.63 22.93 -10.96
N LEU A 470 -22.37 23.28 -10.66
CA LEU A 470 -21.52 22.46 -9.80
C LEU A 470 -21.97 22.56 -8.33
N PRO A 471 -21.94 21.45 -7.56
CA PRO A 471 -22.35 21.45 -6.17
C PRO A 471 -21.24 22.03 -5.26
N GLY A 472 -21.66 22.72 -4.19
CA GLY A 472 -20.76 23.19 -3.13
C GLY A 472 -20.52 24.70 -3.11
N GLU A 473 -19.64 25.13 -2.21
CA GLU A 473 -19.28 26.53 -1.99
C GLU A 473 -17.85 26.81 -2.46
N CYS A 474 -17.69 27.78 -3.37
CA CYS A 474 -16.37 28.25 -3.80
C CYS A 474 -16.01 29.57 -3.09
N ASN A 475 -15.00 29.51 -2.22
CA ASN A 475 -14.52 30.65 -1.43
C ASN A 475 -13.14 31.09 -1.92
N PHE A 476 -12.93 32.40 -2.05
CA PHE A 476 -11.71 32.96 -2.63
C PHE A 476 -11.07 34.04 -1.74
N PHE A 477 -9.74 34.11 -1.80
CA PHE A 477 -8.90 35.16 -1.25
C PHE A 477 -8.27 35.97 -2.40
N PRO A 478 -8.91 37.06 -2.85
CA PRO A 478 -8.34 37.96 -3.84
C PRO A 478 -7.27 38.86 -3.22
N VAL A 479 -6.01 38.65 -3.61
CA VAL A 479 -4.85 39.37 -3.05
C VAL A 479 -5.01 40.88 -3.21
N ASN A 480 -5.53 41.35 -4.35
CA ASN A 480 -5.72 42.78 -4.62
C ASN A 480 -6.77 43.49 -3.74
N ARG A 481 -7.66 42.75 -3.06
CA ARG A 481 -8.83 43.32 -2.36
C ARG A 481 -8.84 43.05 -0.86
N ILE A 482 -7.99 42.15 -0.37
CA ILE A 482 -7.91 41.83 1.05
C ILE A 482 -7.33 43.00 1.84
N VAL A 483 -8.12 43.54 2.76
CA VAL A 483 -7.68 44.53 3.74
C VAL A 483 -7.30 43.79 5.01
N ALA A 484 -6.01 43.56 5.19
CA ALA A 484 -5.49 42.84 6.34
C ALA A 484 -5.13 43.80 7.49
N PRO A 485 -5.39 43.42 8.75
CA PRO A 485 -4.93 44.20 9.90
C PRO A 485 -3.39 44.26 9.92
N PRO A 486 -2.81 45.30 10.56
CA PRO A 486 -1.36 45.37 10.74
C PRO A 486 -0.88 44.18 11.58
N ARG A 487 0.36 43.74 11.32
CA ARG A 487 1.02 42.72 12.15
C ARG A 487 1.12 43.27 13.57
N LYS A 488 0.54 42.54 14.53
CA LYS A 488 0.71 42.86 15.94
C LYS A 488 1.90 42.07 16.46
N GLU A 489 2.83 42.73 17.13
CA GLU A 489 3.95 42.07 17.78
C GLU A 489 3.49 41.44 19.10
N TYR A 490 3.97 40.23 19.37
CA TYR A 490 3.79 39.57 20.65
C TYR A 490 5.03 39.83 21.51
N GLN A 491 4.86 40.49 22.66
CA GLN A 491 5.98 40.97 23.49
C GLN A 491 6.32 40.10 24.69
N ASP A 492 5.60 38.99 24.92
CA ASP A 492 5.84 38.10 26.07
C ASP A 492 6.66 36.85 25.70
N ALA A 493 7.40 36.29 26.66
CA ALA A 493 8.26 35.13 26.44
C ALA A 493 7.49 33.78 26.40
N ASP A 494 6.26 33.75 26.93
CA ASP A 494 5.45 32.54 27.08
C ASP A 494 4.49 32.26 25.91
N GLY A 495 4.60 33.03 24.84
CA GLY A 495 3.84 32.85 23.60
C GLY A 495 4.54 33.48 22.40
N ARG A 496 3.95 33.31 21.21
CA ARG A 496 4.42 33.93 19.96
C ARG A 496 3.26 34.20 19.02
N ALA A 497 3.37 35.19 18.13
CA ALA A 497 2.36 35.37 17.10
C ALA A 497 2.38 34.17 16.13
N ILE A 498 1.19 33.67 15.75
CA ILE A 498 1.11 32.50 14.87
C ILE A 498 1.71 32.78 13.47
N LEU A 499 1.71 34.05 13.04
CA LEU A 499 2.33 34.48 11.80
C LEU A 499 3.84 34.23 11.75
N ASP A 500 4.51 34.25 12.91
CA ASP A 500 5.97 34.07 13.00
C ASP A 500 6.40 32.61 12.82
N VAL A 501 5.44 31.70 12.66
CA VAL A 501 5.66 30.26 12.53
C VAL A 501 5.67 29.80 11.07
N PHE A 502 5.13 30.63 10.16
CA PHE A 502 5.00 30.28 8.76
C PHE A 502 6.17 30.80 7.94
N ASP A 503 6.62 29.99 6.98
CA ASP A 503 7.46 30.44 5.87
C ASP A 503 6.57 30.62 4.64
N TYR A 504 6.30 31.87 4.24
CA TYR A 504 5.46 32.19 3.08
C TYR A 504 6.03 33.38 2.28
N ASP A 505 5.67 33.46 1.00
CA ASP A 505 6.07 34.56 0.11
C ASP A 505 5.37 35.88 0.49
N GLU A 506 6.12 36.97 0.56
CA GLU A 506 5.65 38.32 0.89
C GLU A 506 4.46 38.76 0.01
N TYR A 507 4.37 38.27 -1.23
CA TYR A 507 3.22 38.51 -2.10
C TYR A 507 1.87 38.09 -1.46
N TYR A 508 1.86 37.03 -0.63
CA TYR A 508 0.66 36.53 0.04
C TYR A 508 0.45 37.11 1.45
N ASP A 509 1.27 38.07 1.89
CA ASP A 509 1.24 38.61 3.25
C ASP A 509 -0.13 39.16 3.67
N ALA A 510 -0.84 39.82 2.76
CA ALA A 510 -2.20 40.28 3.03
C ALA A 510 -3.17 39.12 3.35
N VAL A 511 -3.04 37.99 2.66
CA VAL A 511 -3.88 36.80 2.89
C VAL A 511 -3.56 36.18 4.25
N PHE A 512 -2.28 35.96 4.54
CA PHE A 512 -1.83 35.39 5.80
C PHE A 512 -2.22 36.28 6.97
N ARG A 513 -2.00 37.60 6.90
CA ARG A 513 -2.41 38.53 7.95
C ARG A 513 -3.91 38.55 8.18
N ASN A 514 -4.72 38.46 7.13
CA ASN A 514 -6.17 38.41 7.29
C ASN A 514 -6.61 37.18 8.11
N VAL A 515 -6.00 36.01 7.86
CA VAL A 515 -6.38 34.77 8.55
C VAL A 515 -5.75 34.66 9.94
N PHE A 516 -4.50 35.10 10.11
CA PHE A 516 -3.65 34.73 11.24
C PHE A 516 -3.16 35.91 12.11
N ALA A 517 -3.22 37.18 11.66
CA ALA A 517 -2.58 38.29 12.38
C ALA A 517 -3.16 38.59 13.76
N CYS A 518 -4.41 38.20 14.01
CA CYS A 518 -5.06 38.41 15.30
C CYS A 518 -4.90 37.23 16.26
N THR A 519 -4.06 36.23 15.93
CA THR A 519 -3.93 35.01 16.74
C THR A 519 -2.51 34.80 17.25
N ALA A 520 -2.39 34.43 18.53
CA ALA A 520 -1.12 34.11 19.18
C ALA A 520 -1.14 32.68 19.74
N ILE A 521 -0.02 31.97 19.62
CA ILE A 521 0.19 30.66 20.23
C ILE A 521 0.68 30.87 21.67
N VAL A 522 0.04 30.20 22.62
CA VAL A 522 0.37 30.25 24.05
C VAL A 522 0.66 28.85 24.59
N ARG A 523 1.50 28.74 25.62
CA ARG A 523 1.79 27.44 26.27
C ARG A 523 0.61 26.90 27.07
N ASP A 524 -0.15 27.77 27.73
CA ASP A 524 -1.23 27.42 28.63
C ASP A 524 -2.47 28.30 28.34
N LEU A 525 -3.64 27.67 28.38
CA LEU A 525 -4.94 28.29 28.28
C LEU A 525 -5.15 29.38 29.34
N HIS A 526 -4.64 29.19 30.56
CA HIS A 526 -4.72 30.20 31.63
C HIS A 526 -3.96 31.48 31.28
N LEU A 527 -2.78 31.35 30.63
CA LEU A 527 -2.03 32.49 30.12
C LEU A 527 -2.80 33.15 28.96
N GLY A 528 -3.33 32.34 28.04
CA GLY A 528 -4.19 32.81 26.95
C GLY A 528 -5.38 33.66 27.43
N ALA A 529 -6.00 33.31 28.57
CA ALA A 529 -7.17 34.04 29.08
C ALA A 529 -6.84 35.44 29.63
N ARG A 530 -5.58 35.65 30.04
CA ARG A 530 -5.06 36.98 30.42
C ARG A 530 -4.72 37.79 29.18
N PHE A 531 -4.05 37.18 28.20
CA PHE A 531 -3.63 37.82 26.97
C PHE A 531 -4.79 38.22 26.06
N ALA A 532 -5.79 37.35 25.90
CA ALA A 532 -6.97 37.64 25.10
C ALA A 532 -7.74 38.87 25.60
N ARG A 533 -7.70 39.15 26.91
CA ARG A 533 -8.35 40.31 27.53
C ARG A 533 -7.51 41.59 27.50
N SER A 534 -6.18 41.49 27.59
CA SER A 534 -5.28 42.65 27.69
C SER A 534 -4.84 43.17 26.31
N GLU A 535 -4.41 42.28 25.42
CA GLU A 535 -3.77 42.63 24.14
C GLU A 535 -4.71 42.46 22.93
N GLY A 536 -5.91 41.91 23.14
CA GLY A 536 -6.94 41.75 22.13
C GLY A 536 -6.54 40.80 20.98
N PHE A 537 -5.78 39.76 21.30
CA PHE A 537 -5.50 38.61 20.44
C PHE A 537 -6.48 37.47 20.73
N ASP A 538 -6.80 36.68 19.72
CA ASP A 538 -7.29 35.32 19.92
C ASP A 538 -6.06 34.46 20.31
N CYS A 539 -6.17 33.61 21.32
CA CYS A 539 -5.08 32.76 21.78
C CYS A 539 -5.38 31.30 21.46
N VAL A 540 -4.37 30.53 21.08
CA VAL A 540 -4.49 29.08 20.81
C VAL A 540 -3.33 28.34 21.47
N THR A 541 -3.58 27.18 22.09
CA THR A 541 -2.52 26.31 22.61
C THR A 541 -1.98 25.39 21.51
N LEU A 542 -0.84 24.73 21.75
CA LEU A 542 -0.31 23.72 20.83
C LEU A 542 -1.26 22.53 20.67
N ASP A 543 -2.02 22.19 21.73
CA ASP A 543 -3.02 21.13 21.74
C ASP A 543 -4.35 21.54 21.09
N GLY A 544 -4.47 22.82 20.71
CA GLY A 544 -5.61 23.31 19.94
C GLY A 544 -6.74 23.96 20.72
N ASP A 545 -6.60 24.15 22.02
CA ASP A 545 -7.59 24.91 22.79
C ASP A 545 -7.49 26.40 22.46
N GLN A 546 -8.61 27.00 22.12
CA GLN A 546 -8.72 28.37 21.64
C GLN A 546 -9.52 29.26 22.61
N ILE A 547 -9.02 30.47 22.83
CA ILE A 547 -9.72 31.57 23.50
C ILE A 547 -9.85 32.73 22.53
N SER A 548 -11.07 33.13 22.21
CA SER A 548 -11.28 34.35 21.47
C SER A 548 -11.11 35.58 22.37
N ARG A 549 -10.59 36.68 21.82
CA ARG A 549 -10.63 38.02 22.42
C ARG A 549 -12.03 38.50 22.79
N ARG A 550 -13.07 37.88 22.22
CA ARG A 550 -14.49 38.13 22.56
C ARG A 550 -15.02 37.27 23.71
N GLY A 551 -14.18 36.43 24.31
CA GLY A 551 -14.51 35.61 25.49
C GLY A 551 -15.07 34.22 25.17
N ALA A 552 -15.17 33.83 23.90
CA ALA A 552 -15.52 32.46 23.53
C ALA A 552 -14.35 31.52 23.81
N LEU A 553 -14.62 30.42 24.52
CA LEU A 553 -13.68 29.34 24.79
C LEU A 553 -14.08 28.14 23.93
N THR A 554 -13.15 27.60 23.16
CA THR A 554 -13.39 26.44 22.28
C THR A 554 -12.24 25.47 22.47
N GLY A 555 -12.55 24.24 22.86
CA GLY A 555 -11.55 23.22 23.15
C GLY A 555 -12.16 21.84 23.08
N GLY A 556 -11.30 20.81 23.10
CA GLY A 556 -11.71 19.42 23.01
C GLY A 556 -10.62 18.52 22.44
N TYR A 557 -10.88 17.21 22.48
CA TYR A 557 -9.93 16.24 21.92
C TYR A 557 -9.96 16.27 20.39
N ILE A 558 -8.81 16.56 19.80
CA ILE A 558 -8.58 16.53 18.36
C ILE A 558 -7.61 15.38 18.07
N ASP A 559 -8.06 14.42 17.27
CA ASP A 559 -7.24 13.30 16.86
C ASP A 559 -6.10 13.80 15.95
N THR A 560 -4.85 13.63 16.38
CA THR A 560 -3.65 14.00 15.60
C THR A 560 -3.66 13.34 14.23
N LYS A 561 -4.17 12.11 14.12
CA LYS A 561 -4.28 11.36 12.85
C LYS A 561 -5.25 11.99 11.84
N ARG A 562 -6.04 12.97 12.28
CA ARG A 562 -7.02 13.70 11.45
C ARG A 562 -6.54 15.11 11.08
N SER A 563 -5.24 15.39 11.21
CA SER A 563 -4.64 16.64 10.78
C SER A 563 -4.75 16.80 9.25
N LYS A 564 -5.39 17.88 8.82
CA LYS A 564 -5.50 18.27 7.40
C LYS A 564 -4.14 18.64 6.80
N LEU A 565 -3.29 19.35 7.55
CA LEU A 565 -1.96 19.75 7.12
C LEU A 565 -1.03 18.54 6.96
N GLU A 566 -1.04 17.62 7.91
CA GLU A 566 -0.24 16.40 7.84
C GLU A 566 -0.64 15.52 6.65
N LEU A 567 -1.94 15.32 6.45
CA LEU A 567 -2.46 14.59 5.29
C LEU A 567 -2.14 15.30 3.98
N HIS A 568 -2.25 16.63 3.91
CA HIS A 568 -1.91 17.39 2.71
C HIS A 568 -0.42 17.29 2.36
N LYS A 569 0.46 17.41 3.35
CA LYS A 569 1.91 17.25 3.18
C LYS A 569 2.25 15.83 2.70
N SER A 570 1.58 14.83 3.27
CA SER A 570 1.70 13.43 2.85
C SER A 570 1.22 13.22 1.42
N ILE A 571 0.05 13.75 1.05
CA ILE A 571 -0.50 13.68 -0.31
C ILE A 571 0.46 14.32 -1.32
N ARG A 572 1.03 15.49 -1.03
CA ARG A 572 2.01 16.15 -1.90
C ARG A 572 3.27 15.33 -2.11
N ALA A 573 3.86 14.84 -1.02
CA ALA A 573 5.05 13.98 -1.10
C ALA A 573 4.77 12.74 -1.96
N GLN A 574 3.60 12.13 -1.75
CA GLN A 574 3.18 10.96 -2.49
C GLN A 574 2.84 11.24 -3.96
N GLN A 575 2.30 12.43 -4.28
CA GLN A 575 2.11 12.88 -5.67
C GLN A 575 3.45 13.07 -6.38
N MET A 576 4.45 13.66 -5.71
CA MET A 576 5.81 13.79 -6.27
C MET A 576 6.45 12.41 -6.52
N ASN A 577 6.31 11.48 -5.58
CA ASN A 577 6.80 10.11 -5.75
C ASN A 577 6.10 9.40 -6.92
N ARG A 578 4.77 9.54 -7.03
CA ARG A 578 4.00 9.02 -8.17
C ARG A 578 4.53 9.58 -9.49
N ASP A 579 4.77 10.88 -9.57
CA ASP A 579 5.21 11.53 -10.81
C ASP A 579 6.63 11.07 -11.21
N GLN A 580 7.54 10.91 -10.24
CA GLN A 580 8.86 10.32 -10.48
C GLN A 580 8.76 8.86 -10.96
N LEU A 581 7.90 8.07 -10.33
CA LEU A 581 7.70 6.66 -10.69
C LEU A 581 7.03 6.52 -12.07
N GLN A 582 6.15 7.45 -12.43
CA GLN A 582 5.53 7.54 -13.75
C GLN A 582 6.54 7.93 -14.82
N ALA A 583 7.45 8.87 -14.54
CA ALA A 583 8.57 9.17 -15.44
C ALA A 583 9.48 7.95 -15.63
N THR A 584 9.74 7.21 -14.56
CA THR A 584 10.54 5.97 -14.58
C THR A 584 9.87 4.89 -15.40
N LEU A 585 8.55 4.73 -15.28
CA LEU A 585 7.77 3.79 -16.10
C LEU A 585 7.89 4.10 -17.59
N VAL A 586 7.81 5.38 -17.98
CA VAL A 586 7.97 5.79 -19.39
C VAL A 586 9.37 5.44 -19.91
N GLU A 587 10.42 5.63 -19.09
CA GLU A 587 11.78 5.25 -19.47
C GLU A 587 11.94 3.72 -19.62
N ILE A 588 11.37 2.94 -18.71
CA ILE A 588 11.39 1.47 -18.76
C ILE A 588 10.61 0.97 -19.96
N GLN A 589 9.43 1.53 -20.27
CA GLN A 589 8.66 1.18 -21.47
C GLN A 589 9.46 1.44 -22.75
N ARG A 590 10.23 2.53 -22.80
CA ARG A 590 11.16 2.79 -23.91
C ARG A 590 12.23 1.68 -24.01
N LYS A 591 12.83 1.27 -22.88
CA LYS A 591 13.81 0.17 -22.84
C LYS A 591 13.20 -1.17 -23.27
N VAL A 592 11.99 -1.49 -22.84
CA VAL A 592 11.26 -2.71 -23.25
C VAL A 592 11.06 -2.72 -24.77
N ASN A 593 10.61 -1.61 -25.35
CA ASN A 593 10.43 -1.51 -26.80
C ASN A 593 11.75 -1.64 -27.57
N GLU A 594 12.84 -1.03 -27.09
CA GLU A 594 14.18 -1.18 -27.67
C GLU A 594 14.63 -2.65 -27.65
N LYS A 595 14.47 -3.34 -26.52
CA LYS A 595 14.84 -4.77 -26.36
C LYS A 595 13.96 -5.69 -27.20
N MET A 596 12.66 -5.41 -27.30
CA MET A 596 11.73 -6.15 -28.18
C MET A 596 12.17 -6.04 -29.64
N SER A 597 12.50 -4.84 -30.11
CA SER A 597 13.00 -4.64 -31.48
C SER A 597 14.33 -5.36 -31.75
N ALA A 598 15.18 -5.54 -30.73
CA ALA A 598 16.43 -6.29 -30.84
C ALA A 598 16.17 -7.79 -30.98
N VAL A 599 15.22 -8.36 -30.22
CA VAL A 599 14.82 -9.76 -30.33
C VAL A 599 14.23 -10.04 -31.73
N GLU A 600 13.36 -9.16 -32.24
CA GLU A 600 12.76 -9.31 -33.57
C GLU A 600 13.82 -9.31 -34.69
N LYS A 601 14.85 -8.46 -34.59
CA LYS A 601 15.96 -8.44 -35.55
C LYS A 601 16.76 -9.74 -35.57
N ILE A 602 17.09 -10.28 -34.40
CA ILE A 602 17.85 -11.54 -34.29
C ILE A 602 16.98 -12.71 -34.77
N GLN A 603 15.67 -12.71 -34.48
CA GLN A 603 14.74 -13.70 -35.02
C GLN A 603 14.71 -13.69 -36.56
N MET A 604 14.65 -12.51 -37.18
CA MET A 604 14.72 -12.38 -38.64
C MET A 604 16.06 -12.83 -39.23
N GLU A 605 17.15 -12.78 -38.46
CA GLU A 605 18.46 -13.30 -38.88
C GLU A 605 18.57 -14.82 -38.72
N ILE A 606 17.85 -15.42 -37.77
CA ILE A 606 17.76 -16.88 -37.60
C ILE A 606 16.85 -17.52 -38.67
N ASP A 607 15.80 -16.81 -39.10
CA ASP A 607 14.84 -17.30 -40.09
C ASP A 607 15.33 -17.17 -41.55
N LYS A 608 16.46 -16.48 -41.78
CA LYS A 608 17.17 -16.38 -43.07
C LYS A 608 18.20 -17.49 -43.23
#